data_AF-A0AAX3MKB0-F1
#
_entry.id   AF-A0AAX3MKB0-F1
#
_cell.length_a   1.000
_cell.length_b   1.000
_cell.length_c   1.000
_cell.angle_alpha   90.00
_cell.angle_beta   90.00
_cell.angle_gamma   90.00
#
_symmetry.space_group_name_H-M   'P 1'
#
loop_
_entity.id
_entity.type
_entity.pdbx_description
1 polymer ?
#
loop_
_entity_poly.entity_id
_entity_poly.type
_entity_poly.pdbx_seq_one_letter_code
_entity_poly.pdbx_strand_id
1 'polypeptide(L)'
;MLWFALLAATLVWVAITKNKLPAWLGVVFCLNGIVHLLLDTLVGDIWWLMPLVNHPFAFFHITAVHHPWWLNFLLHWSFLLELALVVAAIAMWCRRNVKMMIVKCVKKLF
;
A
#
# COMPACT_ATOMS: atom_id res chain seq x y z
N MET A 1 12.21 6.43 -7.52
CA MET A 1 13.45 5.99 -6.80
C MET A 1 13.46 6.34 -5.32
N LEU A 2 12.99 7.54 -4.93
CA LEU A 2 12.94 8.01 -3.53
C LEU A 2 12.40 6.97 -2.54
N TRP A 3 11.26 6.36 -2.81
CA TRP A 3 10.60 5.43 -1.89
C TRP A 3 11.41 4.16 -1.62
N PHE A 4 12.13 3.63 -2.61
CA PHE A 4 13.04 2.50 -2.42
C PHE A 4 14.25 2.88 -1.55
N ALA A 5 14.77 4.10 -1.73
CA ALA A 5 15.85 4.60 -0.88
C ALA A 5 15.41 4.80 0.58
N LEU A 6 14.20 5.35 0.80
CA LEU A 6 13.62 5.48 2.14
C LEU A 6 13.33 4.11 2.77
N LEU A 7 12.88 3.13 1.99
CA LEU A 7 12.71 1.76 2.46
C LEU A 7 14.05 1.17 2.92
N ALA A 8 15.12 1.31 2.12
CA ALA A 8 16.45 0.85 2.51
C ALA A 8 16.94 1.54 3.79
N ALA A 9 16.77 2.88 3.89
CA ALA A 9 17.16 3.64 5.06
C ALA A 9 16.40 3.21 6.33
N THR A 10 15.09 2.98 6.22
CA THR A 10 14.28 2.51 7.36
C THR A 10 14.60 1.08 7.76
N LEU A 11 14.99 0.20 6.83
CA LEU A 11 15.49 -1.15 7.16
C LEU A 11 16.84 -1.11 7.89
N VAL A 12 17.77 -0.24 7.46
CA VAL A 12 19.03 -0.01 8.17
C VAL A 12 18.76 0.56 9.57
N TRP A 13 17.81 1.49 9.69
CA TRP A 13 17.37 2.03 10.98
C TRP A 13 16.85 0.89 11.89
N VAL A 14 15.97 0.02 11.37
CA VAL A 14 15.47 -1.16 12.11
C VAL A 14 16.62 -2.02 12.60
N ALA A 15 17.70 -2.20 11.82
CA ALA A 15 18.85 -3.01 12.23
C ALA A 15 19.59 -2.41 13.43
N ILE A 16 19.79 -1.09 13.45
CA ILE A 16 20.68 -0.41 14.40
C ILE A 16 19.96 -0.02 15.70
N THR A 17 18.67 0.30 15.68
CA THR A 17 18.00 0.82 16.88
C THR A 17 17.55 -0.24 17.86
N LYS A 18 17.58 0.11 19.16
CA LYS A 18 17.00 -0.70 20.24
C LYS A 18 15.48 -0.61 20.25
N ASN A 19 14.92 0.58 20.01
CA ASN A 19 13.48 0.74 19.85
C ASN A 19 13.07 0.47 18.39
N LYS A 20 12.47 -0.70 18.15
CA LYS A 20 12.09 -1.17 16.82
C LYS A 20 10.77 -0.58 16.33
N LEU A 21 9.92 -0.06 17.22
CA LEU A 21 8.55 0.36 16.86
C LEU A 21 8.49 1.50 15.82
N PRO A 22 9.15 2.67 16.02
CA PRO A 22 9.12 3.73 15.01
C PRO A 22 9.78 3.33 13.70
N ALA A 23 10.83 2.50 13.78
CA ALA A 23 11.54 2.02 12.60
C ALA A 23 10.65 1.10 11.74
N TRP A 24 9.90 0.18 12.37
CA TRP A 24 8.91 -0.65 11.68
C TRP A 24 7.76 0.16 11.10
N LEU A 25 7.29 1.21 11.78
CA LEU A 25 6.28 2.12 11.21
C LEU A 25 6.80 2.82 9.95
N GLY A 26 8.07 3.25 9.96
CA GLY A 26 8.73 3.81 8.78
C GLY A 26 8.80 2.82 7.61
N VAL A 27 9.15 1.56 7.87
CA VAL A 27 9.15 0.50 6.85
C VAL A 27 7.76 0.30 6.25
N VAL A 28 6.72 0.20 7.09
CA VAL A 28 5.32 0.04 6.62
C VAL A 28 4.88 1.25 5.79
N PHE A 29 5.24 2.47 6.21
CA PHE A 29 4.93 3.68 5.46
C PHE A 29 5.58 3.68 4.07
N CYS A 30 6.87 3.34 3.99
CA CYS A 30 7.58 3.27 2.71
C CYS A 30 7.02 2.17 1.80
N LEU A 31 6.73 0.99 2.35
CA LEU A 31 6.10 -0.10 1.61
C LEU A 31 4.74 0.29 1.06
N ASN A 32 3.91 0.95 1.87
CA ASN A 32 2.60 1.43 1.43
C ASN A 32 2.74 2.42 0.26
N GLY A 33 3.69 3.36 0.34
CA GLY A 33 3.99 4.27 -0.77
C GLY A 33 4.44 3.55 -2.04
N ILE A 34 5.30 2.52 -1.93
CA ILE A 34 5.72 1.72 -3.09
C ILE A 34 4.54 0.97 -3.70
N VAL A 35 3.68 0.36 -2.89
CA VAL A 35 2.48 -0.34 -3.37
C VAL A 35 1.54 0.64 -4.09
N HIS A 36 1.35 1.85 -3.54
CA HIS A 36 0.54 2.88 -4.21
C HIS A 36 1.14 3.26 -5.57
N LEU A 37 2.44 3.52 -5.65
CA LEU A 37 3.08 3.80 -6.94
C LEU A 37 2.98 2.64 -7.92
N LEU A 38 3.03 1.39 -7.45
CA LEU A 38 2.82 0.22 -8.32
C LEU A 38 1.38 0.13 -8.82
N LEU A 39 0.38 0.38 -7.97
CA LEU A 39 -1.03 0.46 -8.40
C LEU A 39 -1.23 1.57 -9.42
N ASP A 40 -0.64 2.72 -9.16
CA ASP A 40 -0.66 3.85 -10.08
C ASP A 40 0.02 3.48 -11.41
N THR A 41 1.10 2.69 -11.47
CA THR A 41 1.63 2.24 -12.78
C THR A 41 0.69 1.35 -13.59
N LEU A 42 -0.24 0.66 -12.93
CA LEU A 42 -1.15 -0.23 -13.63
C LEU A 42 -2.20 0.56 -14.41
N VAL A 43 -2.66 1.68 -13.86
CA VAL A 43 -3.90 2.35 -14.32
C VAL A 43 -3.71 3.84 -14.56
N GLY A 44 -2.74 4.43 -13.87
CA GLY A 44 -2.44 5.86 -13.88
C GLY A 44 -1.13 6.16 -14.61
N ASP A 45 -1.08 7.37 -15.15
CA ASP A 45 0.11 7.90 -15.77
C ASP A 45 1.11 8.32 -14.69
N ILE A 46 2.14 7.50 -14.43
CA ILE A 46 3.24 7.85 -13.53
C ILE A 46 4.50 8.28 -14.28
N TRP A 47 5.08 9.40 -13.83
CA TRP A 47 6.37 9.89 -14.31
C TRP A 47 7.53 9.34 -13.49
N TRP A 48 7.88 8.07 -13.68
CA TRP A 48 9.01 7.44 -12.97
C TRP A 48 10.36 8.10 -13.23
N LEU A 49 10.55 8.61 -14.46
CA LEU A 49 11.83 9.09 -14.96
C LEU A 49 11.98 10.61 -14.92
N MET A 50 11.05 11.36 -14.32
CA MET A 50 11.20 12.81 -14.18
C MET A 50 12.38 13.11 -13.23
N PRO A 51 13.24 14.11 -13.52
CA PRO A 51 13.24 15.05 -14.65
C PRO A 51 14.02 14.59 -15.89
N LEU A 52 14.59 13.38 -15.91
CA LEU A 52 15.41 12.90 -17.02
C LEU A 52 14.59 12.70 -18.30
N VAL A 53 13.38 12.15 -18.17
CA VAL A 53 12.47 11.89 -19.29
C VAL A 53 11.05 12.27 -18.90
N ASN A 54 10.43 13.15 -19.70
CA ASN A 54 9.03 13.58 -19.53
C ASN A 54 8.07 12.64 -20.25
N HIS A 55 8.07 11.36 -19.88
CA HIS A 55 7.15 10.37 -20.44
C HIS A 55 6.37 9.69 -19.30
N PRO A 56 5.02 9.68 -19.35
CA PRO A 56 4.22 8.92 -18.42
C PRO A 56 4.32 7.42 -18.72
N PHE A 57 4.34 6.59 -17.68
CA PHE A 57 4.27 5.14 -17.79
C PHE A 57 2.96 4.67 -17.17
N ALA A 58 2.11 4.07 -18.01
CA ALA A 58 0.90 3.36 -17.62
C ALA A 58 0.83 2.02 -18.37
N PHE A 59 0.56 0.93 -17.65
CA PHE A 59 0.42 -0.39 -18.27
C PHE A 59 -0.95 -0.57 -18.96
N PHE A 60 -2.01 -0.05 -18.36
CA PHE A 60 -3.35 -0.09 -18.92
C PHE A 60 -3.92 1.32 -19.01
N HIS A 61 -4.35 1.71 -20.21
CA HIS A 61 -4.99 2.98 -20.45
C HIS A 61 -6.50 2.82 -20.28
N ILE A 62 -7.10 3.54 -19.32
CA ILE A 62 -8.56 3.59 -19.19
C ILE A 62 -9.09 4.49 -20.30
N THR A 63 -9.78 3.91 -21.28
CA THR A 63 -10.53 4.69 -22.24
C THR A 63 -11.70 5.38 -21.53
N ALA A 64 -11.76 6.70 -21.63
CA ALA A 64 -12.83 7.51 -21.04
C ALA A 64 -14.13 7.38 -21.87
N VAL A 65 -14.76 6.21 -21.78
CA VAL A 65 -15.99 5.89 -22.54
C VAL A 65 -17.22 6.50 -21.85
N HIS A 66 -17.23 6.58 -20.52
CA HIS A 66 -18.38 7.01 -19.72
C HIS A 66 -18.12 8.38 -19.08
N HIS A 67 -19.15 9.24 -19.04
CA HIS A 67 -19.14 10.46 -18.24
C HIS A 67 -20.00 10.26 -16.99
N PRO A 68 -19.50 10.63 -15.79
CA PRO A 68 -18.20 11.25 -15.47
C PRO A 68 -17.02 10.27 -15.43
N TRP A 69 -15.80 10.79 -15.67
CA TRP A 69 -14.58 10.00 -15.89
C TRP A 69 -14.25 8.99 -14.77
N TRP A 70 -14.59 9.29 -13.51
CA TRP A 70 -14.34 8.44 -12.35
C TRP A 70 -15.14 7.12 -12.36
N LEU A 71 -16.24 7.04 -13.11
CA LEU A 71 -16.98 5.78 -13.29
C LEU A 71 -16.19 4.75 -14.10
N ASN A 72 -15.41 5.19 -15.10
CA ASN A 72 -14.57 4.28 -15.88
C ASN A 72 -13.53 3.60 -14.99
N PHE A 73 -13.00 4.33 -14.00
CA PHE A 73 -12.07 3.78 -13.02
C PHE A 73 -12.74 2.76 -12.09
N LEU A 74 -13.91 3.10 -11.51
CA LEU A 74 -14.67 2.18 -10.65
C LEU A 74 -15.10 0.89 -11.36
N LEU A 75 -15.38 0.97 -12.66
CA LEU A 75 -15.78 -0.17 -13.49
C LEU A 75 -14.59 -0.94 -14.07
N HIS A 76 -13.37 -0.39 -13.95
CA HIS A 76 -12.17 -1.07 -14.42
C HIS A 76 -11.76 -2.18 -13.44
N TRP A 77 -11.30 -3.32 -13.96
CA TRP A 77 -10.91 -4.48 -13.15
C TRP A 77 -9.81 -4.16 -12.13
N SER A 78 -9.01 -3.12 -12.38
CA SER A 78 -7.99 -2.66 -11.45
C SER A 78 -8.55 -2.15 -10.12
N PHE A 79 -9.78 -1.60 -10.11
CA PHE A 79 -10.43 -1.19 -8.89
C PHE A 79 -10.67 -2.39 -7.93
N LEU A 80 -10.82 -3.60 -8.48
CA LEU A 80 -10.90 -4.82 -7.67
C LEU A 80 -9.59 -5.10 -6.92
N LEU A 81 -8.42 -4.70 -7.45
CA LEU A 81 -7.15 -4.85 -6.76
C LEU A 81 -7.08 -3.92 -5.53
N GLU A 82 -7.53 -2.68 -5.67
CA GLU A 82 -7.62 -1.74 -4.54
C GLU A 82 -8.59 -2.25 -3.48
N LEU A 83 -9.76 -2.72 -3.90
CA LEU A 83 -10.73 -3.31 -3.00
C LEU A 83 -10.18 -4.55 -2.30
N ALA A 84 -9.44 -5.41 -3.01
CA ALA A 84 -8.80 -6.58 -2.44
C ALA A 84 -7.76 -6.21 -1.37
N LEU A 85 -6.98 -5.14 -1.57
CA LEU A 85 -6.04 -4.65 -0.57
C LEU A 85 -6.75 -4.11 0.68
N VAL A 86 -7.83 -3.35 0.50
CA VAL A 86 -8.65 -2.84 1.62
C VAL A 86 -9.29 -4.00 2.40
N VAL A 87 -9.90 -4.95 1.70
CA VAL A 87 -10.51 -6.14 2.31
C VAL A 87 -9.45 -6.99 3.03
N ALA A 88 -8.26 -7.16 2.45
CA ALA A 88 -7.17 -7.87 3.10
C ALA A 88 -6.72 -7.17 4.40
N ALA A 89 -6.59 -5.84 4.38
CA ALA A 89 -6.25 -5.05 5.56
C ALA A 89 -7.32 -5.19 6.67
N ILE A 90 -8.60 -5.07 6.30
CA ILE A 90 -9.73 -5.26 7.23
C ILE A 90 -9.75 -6.69 7.78
N ALA A 91 -9.58 -7.70 6.93
CA ALA A 91 -9.56 -9.10 7.35
C ALA A 91 -8.40 -9.38 8.32
N MET A 92 -7.20 -8.84 8.06
CA MET A 92 -6.08 -8.94 8.99
C MET A 92 -6.37 -8.24 10.32
N TRP A 93 -6.97 -7.05 10.29
CA TRP A 93 -7.38 -6.31 11.49
C TRP A 93 -8.40 -7.11 12.32
N CYS A 94 -9.46 -7.62 11.70
CA CYS A 94 -10.48 -8.42 12.36
C CYS A 94 -9.88 -9.71 12.98
N ARG A 95 -9.05 -10.44 12.23
CA ARG A 95 -8.38 -11.65 12.73
C ARG A 95 -7.51 -11.39 13.96
N ARG A 96 -6.79 -10.26 13.97
CA ARG A 96 -5.92 -9.87 15.10
C ARG A 96 -6.73 -9.50 16.34
N ASN A 97 -7.83 -8.77 16.17
CA ASN A 97 -8.70 -8.38 17.28
C ASN A 97 -9.44 -9.56 17.90
N VAL A 98 -9.92 -10.51 17.10
CA VAL A 98 -10.53 -11.76 17.60
C VAL A 98 -9.53 -12.57 18.44
N LYS A 99 -8.29 -12.72 17.95
CA LYS A 99 -7.21 -13.37 18.74
C LYS A 99 -6.93 -12.65 20.05
N MET A 100 -6.86 -11.31 20.03
CA MET A 100 -6.62 -10.49 21.23
C MET A 100 -7.77 -10.64 22.26
N MET A 101 -9.02 -10.68 21.80
CA MET A 101 -10.20 -10.90 22.64
C MET A 101 -10.17 -12.27 23.32
N ILE A 102 -9.89 -13.34 22.55
CA ILE A 102 -9.83 -14.71 23.08
C ILE A 102 -8.69 -14.83 24.11
N VAL A 103 -7.50 -14.30 23.81
CA VAL A 103 -6.36 -14.34 24.74
C VAL A 103 -6.66 -13.58 26.04
N LYS A 104 -7.29 -12.40 25.96
CA LYS A 104 -7.71 -11.64 27.16
C LYS A 104 -8.76 -12.40 27.98
N CYS A 105 -9.70 -13.10 27.34
CA CYS A 105 -10.72 -13.90 28.02
C CYS A 105 -10.10 -15.08 28.77
N VAL A 106 -9.20 -15.83 28.13
CA VAL A 106 -8.50 -16.97 28.75
C VAL A 106 -7.64 -16.52 29.93
N LYS A 107 -6.90 -15.41 29.81
CA LYS A 107 -6.09 -14.85 30.91
C LYS A 107 -6.90 -14.32 32.10
N LYS A 108 -8.21 -14.11 31.94
CA LYS A 108 -9.09 -13.66 33.04
C LYS A 108 -9.71 -14.86 33.78
N LEU A 109 -9.63 -16.06 33.21
CA LEU A 109 -10.17 -17.30 33.78
C LEU A 109 -9.15 -18.11 34.61
N PHE A 110 -7.86 -17.77 34.52
CA PHE A 110 -6.75 -18.33 35.31
C PHE A 110 -6.08 -17.22 36.11
#